data_AF-F3UVG6-F1
#
_entry.id   AF-F3UVG6-F1
#
_cell.length_a   1.000
_cell.length_b   1.000
_cell.length_c   1.000
_cell.angle_alpha   90.00
_cell.angle_beta   90.00
_cell.angle_gamma   90.00
#
_symmetry.space_group_name_H-M   'P 1'
#
loop_
_entity.id
_entity.type
_entity.pdbx_description
1 polymer ?
#
loop_
_entity_poly.entity_id
_entity_poly.type
_entity_poly.pdbx_seq_one_letter_code
_entity_poly.pdbx_strand_id
1 'polypeptide(L)' 'MGNDSRGNAKFEFVGISSEGNIATYHTKSGKDFWEKVNNGEFIKNINPVMWGKQ' A
#
# COMPACT_ATOMS: atom_id res chain seq x y z
N MET A 1 1.27 12.28 6.59
CA MET A 1 1.17 11.77 5.21
C MET A 1 1.42 12.88 4.20
N GLY A 2 2.01 12.57 3.04
CA GLY A 2 2.40 13.55 2.01
C GLY A 2 2.89 12.84 0.75
N ASN A 3 3.61 13.55 -0.11
CA ASN A 3 4.12 13.01 -1.38
C ASN A 3 5.65 12.83 -1.33
N ASP A 4 6.20 12.02 -2.24
CA ASP A 4 7.64 12.04 -2.54
C ASP A 4 8.02 13.27 -3.38
N SER A 5 9.31 13.46 -3.65
CA SER A 5 9.81 14.59 -4.46
C SER A 5 9.31 14.59 -5.91
N ARG A 6 8.68 13.51 -6.36
CA ARG A 6 8.10 13.34 -7.70
C ARG A 6 6.57 13.46 -7.68
N GLY A 7 5.98 13.80 -6.54
CA GLY A 7 4.54 13.95 -6.37
C GLY A 7 3.77 12.65 -6.19
N ASN A 8 4.43 11.48 -6.03
CA ASN A 8 3.70 10.24 -5.73
C ASN A 8 3.26 10.21 -4.27
N ALA A 9 2.05 9.71 -4.03
CA ALA A 9 1.52 9.53 -2.67
C ALA A 9 2.42 8.62 -1.83
N LYS A 10 2.59 8.92 -0.54
CA LYS A 10 3.18 8.00 0.44
C LYS A 10 2.07 7.28 1.19
N PHE A 11 2.28 6.00 1.44
CA PHE A 11 1.32 5.14 2.15
C PHE A 11 1.88 4.77 3.52
N GLU A 12 1.03 4.81 4.54
CA GLU A 12 1.37 4.42 5.89
C GLU A 12 0.59 3.16 6.25
N PHE A 13 1.32 2.16 6.75
CA PHE A 13 0.76 0.93 7.27
C PHE A 13 0.84 0.98 8.79
N VAL A 14 -0.31 0.91 9.43
CA VAL A 14 -0.43 0.95 10.89
C VAL A 14 -0.76 -0.44 11.39
N GLY A 15 0.14 -1.02 12.19
CA GLY A 15 -0.11 -2.26 12.91
C GLY A 15 -0.76 -1.96 14.25
N ILE A 16 -1.85 -2.66 14.58
CA ILE A 16 -2.52 -2.57 15.88
C ILE A 16 -2.23 -3.83 16.71
N SER A 17 -2.14 -3.69 18.03
CA SER A 17 -2.06 -4.82 18.95
C SER A 17 -3.42 -5.51 19.08
N SER A 18 -3.44 -6.66 19.76
CA SER A 18 -4.68 -7.39 20.08
C SER A 18 -5.66 -6.60 20.95
N GLU A 19 -5.19 -5.55 21.63
CA GLU A 19 -6.00 -4.65 22.47
C GLU A 19 -6.50 -3.42 21.68
N GLY A 20 -6.17 -3.32 20.38
CA GLY A 20 -6.55 -2.21 19.52
C GLY A 20 -5.64 -0.98 19.62
N ASN A 21 -4.55 -1.05 20.39
CA ASN A 21 -3.56 0.02 20.49
C ASN A 21 -2.68 0.04 19.24
N ILE A 22 -2.21 1.22 18.81
CA ILE A 22 -1.25 1.29 17.71
C ILE A 22 0.11 0.78 18.18
N ALA A 23 0.62 -0.24 17.50
CA ALA A 23 1.88 -0.91 17.83
C ALA A 23 3.01 -0.50 16.89
N THR A 24 2.73 -0.29 15.61
CA THR A 24 3.75 0.04 14.60
C THR A 24 3.23 1.00 13.53
N TYR A 25 4.13 1.81 12.99
CA TYR A 25 3.92 2.61 11.80
C TYR A 25 5.03 2.31 10.80
N HIS A 26 4.67 2.06 9.54
CA HIS A 26 5.63 1.91 8.46
C HIS A 26 5.22 2.71 7.24
N THR A 27 6.09 3.59 6.76
CA THR A 27 5.84 4.38 5.55
C THR A 27 6.48 3.74 4.34
N LYS A 28 5.73 3.66 3.23
CA LYS A 28 6.21 3.23 1.92
C LYS A 28 5.99 4.31 0.86
N SER A 29 6.85 4.31 -0.15
CA SER A 29 6.62 5.14 -1.34
C SER A 29 5.40 4.63 -2.10
N GLY A 30 4.77 5.50 -2.89
CA GLY A 30 3.66 5.08 -3.74
C GLY A 30 4.10 4.07 -4.79
N LYS A 31 5.34 4.17 -5.27
CA LYS A 31 5.93 3.17 -6.18
C LYS A 31 5.93 1.79 -5.54
N ASP A 32 6.53 1.67 -4.35
CA ASP A 32 6.62 0.40 -3.64
C ASP A 32 5.24 -0.19 -3.34
N PHE A 33 4.28 0.67 -2.98
CA PHE A 33 2.91 0.27 -2.72
C PHE A 33 2.25 -0.34 -3.97
N TRP A 34 2.26 0.39 -5.09
CA TRP A 34 1.55 -0.02 -6.31
C TRP A 34 2.16 -1.27 -6.94
N GLU A 35 3.50 -1.35 -6.98
CA GLU A 35 4.19 -2.55 -7.44
C GLU A 35 3.88 -3.75 -6.54
N LYS A 36 3.79 -3.55 -5.22
CA LYS A 36 3.48 -4.64 -4.28
C LYS A 36 2.09 -5.23 -4.48
N VAL A 37 1.08 -4.41 -4.77
CA VAL A 37 -0.31 -4.87 -4.94
C VAL A 37 -0.62 -5.36 -6.35
N ASN A 38 0.22 -5.02 -7.34
CA ASN A 38 0.03 -5.39 -8.76
C ASN A 38 1.20 -6.23 -9.32
N ASN A 39 1.73 -7.18 -8.54
CA ASN A 39 2.76 -8.12 -8.99
C ASN A 39 3.98 -7.49 -9.71
N GLY A 40 4.44 -6.34 -9.21
CA GLY A 40 5.60 -5.62 -9.74
C GLY A 40 5.26 -4.49 -10.71
N GLU A 41 3.99 -4.30 -11.07
CA GLU A 41 3.57 -3.24 -12.00
C GLU A 41 3.17 -1.96 -11.27
N PHE A 42 3.63 -0.81 -11.77
CA PHE A 42 3.24 0.50 -11.25
C PHE A 42 1.91 0.97 -11.84
N ILE A 43 0.83 0.26 -11.50
CA ILE A 43 -0.54 0.61 -11.89
C ILE A 43 -1.24 1.24 -10.69
N LYS A 44 -1.74 2.47 -10.83
CA LYS A 44 -2.43 3.21 -9.74
C LYS A 44 -3.90 2.81 -9.56
N ASN A 45 -4.23 1.57 -9.88
CA ASN A 45 -5.53 0.95 -9.66
C ASN A 45 -5.33 -0.31 -8.81
N ILE A 46 -6.24 -0.52 -7.85
CA ILE A 46 -6.34 -1.79 -7.15
C ILE A 46 -7.22 -2.69 -7.99
N ASN A 47 -6.64 -3.73 -8.59
CA ASN A 47 -7.38 -4.75 -9.32
C ASN A 47 -7.63 -5.93 -8.37
N PRO A 48 -8.79 -6.02 -7.70
CA PRO A 48 -9.11 -7.20 -6.93
C PRO A 48 -9.14 -8.40 -7.90
N VAL A 49 -8.32 -9.41 -7.62
CA VAL A 49 -8.41 -10.68 -8.33
C VAL A 49 -9.78 -11.26 -8.02
N MET A 50 -10.70 -11.19 -8.97
CA MET A 50 -12.00 -11.86 -8.87
C MET A 50 -11.73 -13.36 -8.94
N TRP A 51 -11.75 -14.03 -7.78
CA TRP A 51 -11.61 -15.48 -7.71
C TRP A 51 -12.78 -16.13 -8.47
N GLY A 52 -12.53 -16.69 -9.66
CA GLY A 52 -13.53 -17.49 -10.39
C GLY A 52 -13.65 -17.35 -11.91
N LYS A 53 -12.74 -16.69 -12.63
CA LYS A 53 -12.68 -16.86 -14.10
C LYS A 53 -11.25 -17.13 -14.57
N GLN A 54 -10.99 -18.42 -14.83
CA GLN A 54 -9.97 -18.89 -15.76
C GLN A 54 -10.67 -19.21 -17.09
#